data_AF-A0A4V0KJP7-F1
#
_entry.id   AF-A0A4V0KJP7-F1
#
_cell.length_a   1.000
_cell.length_b   1.000
_cell.length_c   1.000
_cell.angle_alpha   90.00
_cell.angle_beta   90.00
_cell.angle_gamma   90.00
#
_symmetry.space_group_name_H-M   'P 1'
#
loop_
_entity.id
_entity.type
_entity.pdbx_description
1 polymer ?
#
loop_
_entity_poly.entity_id
_entity_poly.type
_entity_poly.pdbx_seq_one_letter_code
_entity_poly.pdbx_strand_id
1 'polypeptide(L)'
;MDYPLCEKFDELKKSLPDELKRHASVDFNKNENIKYYCPNGNSGHNECITELDKINAACLWLLNENITKGIDDLRNEQVEAFIIYIMIWLNYMLNLKKDGKITALKDFYTNHIENNTHYTNCTNGDNGCSNKLKGKMRYNNFKEIIFKNMDFSNIDIKDISKFYEAFKLLCKMHDELNDGKLECTNYLEYANKIVGKFKELNENSSATRNTSYSQVWSTLSTDYDNFKDEYDDINCVDIPSLPSIKTTQHHIQSSEDHSEHGSVHGSVQNSDVTSSSLSMVKKLILALSIFSAITIILGIFYKGSLFVLRKRAQKQHVREKLKNIKKRMNH
;
A
#
# COMPACT_ATOMS: atom_id res chain seq x y z
N MET A 1 -13.52 -5.91 0.48
CA MET A 1 -12.33 -6.40 -0.27
C MET A 1 -12.80 -6.91 -1.62
N ASP A 2 -11.91 -6.99 -2.62
CA ASP A 2 -12.31 -7.48 -3.95
C ASP A 2 -12.02 -8.99 -4.05
N TYR A 3 -13.04 -9.79 -4.37
CA TYR A 3 -12.92 -11.26 -4.49
C TYR A 3 -11.82 -11.75 -5.45
N PRO A 4 -11.62 -11.14 -6.65
CA PRO A 4 -10.59 -11.58 -7.57
C PRO A 4 -9.17 -11.53 -6.99
N LEU A 5 -8.91 -10.61 -6.04
CA LEU A 5 -7.62 -10.56 -5.36
C LEU A 5 -7.37 -11.85 -4.56
N CYS A 6 -8.37 -12.28 -3.80
CA CYS A 6 -8.29 -13.48 -2.97
C CYS A 6 -8.05 -14.73 -3.81
N GLU A 7 -8.75 -14.86 -4.93
CA GLU A 7 -8.58 -15.96 -5.87
C GLU A 7 -7.12 -16.08 -6.34
N LYS A 8 -6.46 -14.96 -6.65
CA LYS A 8 -5.05 -14.96 -7.04
C LYS A 8 -4.11 -15.35 -5.92
N PHE A 9 -4.37 -14.92 -4.68
CA PHE A 9 -3.59 -15.40 -3.53
C PHE A 9 -3.81 -16.89 -3.27
N ASP A 10 -5.02 -17.40 -3.48
CA ASP A 10 -5.35 -18.81 -3.36
C ASP A 10 -4.68 -19.68 -4.42
N GLU A 11 -4.67 -19.22 -5.68
CA GLU A 11 -3.92 -19.84 -6.77
C GLU A 11 -2.42 -19.87 -6.46
N LEU A 12 -1.87 -18.76 -5.96
CA LEU A 12 -0.47 -18.67 -5.57
C LEU A 12 -0.11 -19.64 -4.45
N LYS A 13 -0.92 -19.73 -3.38
CA LYS A 13 -0.66 -20.62 -2.23
C LYS A 13 -0.57 -22.10 -2.63
N LYS A 14 -1.27 -22.51 -3.69
CA LYS A 14 -1.15 -23.88 -4.24
C LYS A 14 0.24 -24.18 -4.77
N SER A 15 0.98 -23.16 -5.23
CA SER A 15 2.32 -23.28 -5.83
C SER A 15 3.44 -22.87 -4.85
N LEU A 16 3.16 -21.89 -3.98
CA LEU A 16 4.07 -21.33 -2.99
C LEU A 16 3.36 -21.22 -1.63
N PRO A 17 3.32 -22.31 -0.85
CA PRO A 17 2.64 -22.32 0.44
C PRO A 17 3.26 -21.34 1.44
N ASP A 18 2.38 -20.62 2.13
CA ASP A 18 2.64 -19.59 3.13
C ASP A 18 2.57 -20.12 4.58
N GLU A 19 2.55 -21.45 4.73
CA GLU A 19 2.59 -22.17 5.99
C GLU A 19 3.93 -22.91 6.18
N LEU A 20 4.37 -23.05 7.43
CA LEU A 20 5.58 -23.83 7.79
C LEU A 20 5.35 -25.35 7.80
N LYS A 21 4.10 -25.82 7.78
CA LYS A 21 3.80 -27.26 7.82
C LYS A 21 4.35 -27.94 6.58
N ARG A 22 4.88 -29.17 6.77
CA ARG A 22 5.36 -30.03 5.67
C ARG A 22 4.17 -30.46 4.81
N HIS A 23 3.83 -29.63 3.84
CA HIS A 23 3.03 -30.04 2.69
C HIS A 23 3.87 -30.98 1.82
N ALA A 24 3.21 -31.78 0.96
CA ALA A 24 3.92 -32.47 -0.10
C ALA A 24 4.75 -31.45 -0.90
N SER A 25 5.95 -31.83 -1.35
CA SER A 25 6.79 -30.95 -2.15
C SER A 25 6.04 -30.51 -3.40
N VAL A 26 5.56 -29.27 -3.41
CA VAL A 26 4.93 -28.67 -4.57
C VAL A 26 6.03 -28.21 -5.52
N ASP A 27 5.96 -28.66 -6.76
CA ASP A 27 6.85 -28.18 -7.81
C ASP A 27 6.38 -26.82 -8.33
N PHE A 28 6.95 -25.75 -7.77
CA PHE A 28 6.67 -24.37 -8.15
C PHE A 28 6.84 -24.14 -9.67
N ASN A 29 7.79 -24.81 -10.31
CA ASN A 29 8.08 -24.64 -11.73
C ASN A 29 7.05 -25.29 -12.66
N LYS A 30 6.03 -25.98 -12.12
CA LYS A 30 4.85 -26.42 -12.89
C LYS A 30 3.82 -25.32 -13.08
N ASN A 31 3.87 -24.24 -12.29
CA ASN A 31 3.01 -23.10 -12.52
C ASN A 31 3.61 -22.22 -13.62
N GLU A 32 3.21 -22.47 -14.87
CA GLU A 32 3.73 -21.77 -16.04
C GLU A 32 3.48 -20.26 -15.99
N ASN A 33 2.35 -19.83 -15.41
CA ASN A 33 1.98 -18.41 -15.28
C ASN A 33 2.98 -17.65 -14.41
N ILE A 34 3.39 -18.23 -13.28
CA ILE A 34 4.35 -17.60 -12.36
C ILE A 34 5.78 -17.83 -12.86
N LYS A 35 6.07 -19.01 -13.41
CA LYS A 35 7.41 -19.38 -13.92
C LYS A 35 7.93 -18.42 -14.98
N TYR A 36 7.03 -17.81 -15.76
CA TYR A 36 7.39 -16.76 -16.70
C TYR A 36 8.24 -15.64 -16.06
N TYR A 37 8.01 -15.32 -14.79
CA TYR A 37 8.72 -14.25 -14.08
C TYR A 37 9.97 -14.73 -13.33
N CYS A 38 10.33 -16.01 -13.44
CA CYS A 38 11.57 -16.55 -12.87
C CYS A 38 12.80 -16.05 -13.64
N PRO A 39 13.97 -15.94 -12.98
CA PRO A 39 15.22 -15.66 -13.67
C PRO A 39 15.57 -16.78 -14.66
N ASN A 40 16.40 -16.46 -15.66
CA ASN A 40 16.94 -17.48 -16.56
C ASN A 40 17.82 -18.44 -15.77
N GLY A 41 17.39 -19.70 -15.67
CA GLY A 41 18.16 -20.76 -15.06
C GLY A 41 19.35 -21.19 -15.92
N ASN A 42 20.18 -22.08 -15.38
CA ASN A 42 21.33 -22.66 -16.09
C ASN A 42 20.94 -23.45 -17.35
N SER A 43 19.67 -23.80 -17.49
CA SER A 43 19.08 -24.51 -18.63
C SER A 43 18.73 -23.61 -19.81
N GLY A 44 18.89 -22.27 -19.69
CA GLY A 44 18.50 -21.31 -20.72
C GLY A 44 17.00 -21.00 -20.77
N HIS A 45 16.22 -21.56 -19.83
CA HIS A 45 14.79 -21.30 -19.64
C HIS A 45 14.54 -20.63 -18.29
N ASN A 46 13.43 -19.90 -18.16
CA ASN A 46 13.03 -19.28 -16.90
C ASN A 46 12.77 -20.37 -15.85
N GLU A 47 13.50 -20.33 -14.73
CA GLU A 47 13.42 -21.34 -13.68
C GLU A 47 13.72 -20.70 -12.32
N CYS A 48 12.81 -20.89 -11.36
CA CYS A 48 13.01 -20.40 -10.00
C CYS A 48 13.75 -21.45 -9.18
N ILE A 49 15.03 -21.20 -8.92
CA ILE A 49 15.92 -22.15 -8.23
C ILE A 49 15.85 -21.93 -6.72
N THR A 50 15.96 -20.67 -6.28
CA THR A 50 15.96 -20.31 -4.85
C THR A 50 14.56 -19.93 -4.36
N GLU A 51 14.33 -19.97 -3.05
CA GLU A 51 13.08 -19.48 -2.46
C GLU A 51 12.86 -17.99 -2.76
N LEU A 52 13.94 -17.20 -2.83
CA LEU A 52 13.87 -15.78 -3.18
C LEU A 52 13.48 -15.57 -4.65
N ASP A 53 13.93 -16.44 -5.56
CA ASP A 53 13.47 -16.40 -6.96
C ASP A 53 11.97 -16.66 -7.04
N LYS A 54 11.46 -17.65 -6.28
CA LYS A 54 10.02 -17.97 -6.22
C LYS A 54 9.22 -16.80 -5.67
N ILE A 55 9.67 -16.18 -4.57
CA ILE A 55 9.02 -15.00 -3.98
C ILE A 55 9.02 -13.83 -4.97
N ASN A 56 10.13 -13.61 -5.67
CA ASN A 56 10.24 -12.54 -6.67
C ASN A 56 9.30 -12.75 -7.86
N ALA A 57 9.28 -13.95 -8.43
CA ALA A 57 8.38 -14.30 -9.53
C ALA A 57 6.90 -14.20 -9.11
N ALA A 58 6.57 -14.68 -7.91
CA ALA A 58 5.22 -14.57 -7.34
C ALA A 58 4.81 -13.11 -7.09
N CYS A 59 5.71 -12.25 -6.61
CA CYS A 59 5.45 -10.83 -6.42
C CYS A 59 5.11 -10.14 -7.75
N LEU A 60 5.92 -10.39 -8.79
CA LEU A 60 5.66 -9.88 -10.15
C LEU A 60 4.31 -10.36 -10.70
N TRP A 61 4.04 -11.65 -10.55
CA TRP A 61 2.77 -12.24 -10.99
C TRP A 61 1.58 -11.60 -10.29
N LEU A 62 1.62 -11.44 -8.95
CA LEU A 62 0.55 -10.78 -8.20
C LEU A 62 0.32 -9.34 -8.65
N LEU A 63 1.38 -8.55 -8.87
CA LEU A 63 1.27 -7.19 -9.37
C LEU A 63 0.65 -7.15 -10.78
N ASN A 64 1.06 -8.07 -11.65
CA ASN A 64 0.54 -8.12 -13.02
C ASN A 64 -0.93 -8.57 -13.08
N GLU A 65 -1.27 -9.65 -12.39
CA GLU A 65 -2.63 -10.22 -12.42
C GLU A 65 -3.65 -9.30 -11.74
N ASN A 66 -3.31 -8.76 -10.57
CA ASN A 66 -4.28 -8.01 -9.77
C ASN A 66 -4.33 -6.53 -10.14
N ILE A 67 -3.22 -5.94 -10.58
CA ILE A 67 -3.20 -4.51 -10.91
C ILE A 67 -3.31 -4.34 -12.40
N THR A 68 -2.36 -4.85 -13.18
CA THR A 68 -2.23 -4.48 -14.59
C THR A 68 -3.34 -5.01 -15.49
N LYS A 69 -3.72 -6.28 -15.36
CA LYS A 69 -4.75 -6.87 -16.23
C LYS A 69 -6.13 -6.22 -16.06
N GLY A 70 -6.47 -5.82 -14.83
CA GLY A 70 -7.75 -5.18 -14.49
C GLY A 70 -7.68 -3.66 -14.28
N ILE A 71 -6.53 -3.00 -14.53
CA ILE A 71 -6.31 -1.62 -14.06
C ILE A 71 -7.35 -0.62 -14.55
N ASP A 72 -7.96 -0.83 -15.72
CA ASP A 72 -8.94 0.09 -16.28
C ASP A 72 -10.26 0.03 -15.50
N ASP A 73 -10.64 -1.15 -15.00
CA ASP A 73 -11.90 -1.41 -14.29
C ASP A 73 -11.81 -1.15 -12.78
N LEU A 74 -10.60 -1.16 -12.20
CA LEU A 74 -10.41 -0.95 -10.77
C LEU A 74 -10.60 0.52 -10.38
N ARG A 75 -11.13 0.81 -9.20
CA ARG A 75 -11.02 2.16 -8.61
C ARG A 75 -9.61 2.41 -8.08
N ASN A 76 -9.25 3.68 -7.89
CA ASN A 76 -7.95 4.06 -7.35
C ASN A 76 -7.71 3.43 -5.96
N GLU A 77 -8.73 3.45 -5.12
CA GLU A 77 -8.69 2.90 -3.76
C GLU A 77 -8.53 1.37 -3.78
N GLN A 78 -9.07 0.68 -4.80
CA GLN A 78 -8.88 -0.77 -4.97
C GLN A 78 -7.42 -1.08 -5.35
N VAL A 79 -6.83 -0.31 -6.27
CA VAL A 79 -5.43 -0.50 -6.64
C VAL A 79 -4.50 -0.24 -5.44
N GLU A 80 -4.77 0.80 -4.65
CA GLU A 80 -4.04 1.06 -3.41
C GLU A 80 -4.17 -0.09 -2.41
N ALA A 81 -5.38 -0.61 -2.19
CA ALA A 81 -5.60 -1.77 -1.32
C ALA A 81 -4.83 -3.01 -1.81
N PHE A 82 -4.83 -3.28 -3.12
CA PHE A 82 -4.11 -4.41 -3.69
C PHE A 82 -2.60 -4.29 -3.49
N ILE A 83 -2.04 -3.10 -3.68
CA ILE A 83 -0.63 -2.83 -3.38
C ILE A 83 -0.35 -3.12 -1.91
N ILE A 84 -1.19 -2.63 -0.99
CA ILE A 84 -1.04 -2.85 0.46
C ILE A 84 -1.04 -4.36 0.78
N TYR A 85 -1.96 -5.14 0.24
CA TYR A 85 -2.02 -6.59 0.46
C TYR A 85 -0.81 -7.34 -0.10
N ILE A 86 -0.35 -6.97 -1.29
CA ILE A 86 0.86 -7.54 -1.90
C ILE A 86 2.09 -7.20 -1.04
N MET A 87 2.18 -5.98 -0.50
CA MET A 87 3.29 -5.57 0.37
C MET A 87 3.28 -6.32 1.72
N ILE A 88 2.11 -6.52 2.33
CA ILE A 88 1.97 -7.34 3.54
C ILE A 88 2.42 -8.78 3.27
N TRP A 89 1.92 -9.39 2.19
CA TRP A 89 2.31 -10.74 1.79
C TRP A 89 3.81 -10.87 1.53
N LEU A 90 4.40 -9.91 0.81
CA LEU A 90 5.83 -9.93 0.50
C LEU A 90 6.68 -9.89 1.77
N ASN A 91 6.36 -8.98 2.71
CA ASN A 91 7.07 -8.90 3.98
C ASN A 91 6.89 -10.18 4.82
N TYR A 92 5.68 -10.75 4.83
CA TYR A 92 5.41 -12.01 5.51
C TYR A 92 6.23 -13.16 4.92
N MET A 93 6.24 -13.32 3.59
CA MET A 93 6.93 -14.42 2.91
C MET A 93 8.45 -14.33 3.02
N LEU A 94 9.03 -13.13 2.89
CA LEU A 94 10.46 -12.92 3.10
C LEU A 94 10.89 -13.32 4.51
N ASN A 95 10.03 -13.09 5.51
CA ASN A 95 10.31 -13.53 6.88
C ASN A 95 10.09 -15.04 7.09
N LEU A 96 9.05 -15.60 6.47
CA LEU A 96 8.72 -17.02 6.59
C LEU A 96 9.82 -17.91 6.00
N LYS A 97 10.40 -17.50 4.87
CA LYS A 97 11.40 -18.27 4.11
C LYS A 97 12.81 -17.71 4.27
N LYS A 98 13.12 -17.11 5.43
CA LYS A 98 14.45 -16.56 5.73
C LYS A 98 15.54 -17.57 5.43
N ASP A 99 16.41 -17.23 4.48
CA ASP A 99 17.60 -18.01 4.12
C ASP A 99 18.88 -17.51 4.82
N GLY A 100 18.73 -16.53 5.73
CA GLY A 100 19.81 -15.89 6.46
C GLY A 100 20.56 -14.81 5.68
N LYS A 101 20.35 -14.67 4.37
CA LYS A 101 21.02 -13.68 3.50
C LYS A 101 20.20 -12.42 3.30
N ILE A 102 18.87 -12.54 3.23
CA ILE A 102 17.95 -11.42 3.05
C ILE A 102 16.96 -11.42 4.21
N THR A 103 17.11 -10.46 5.12
CA THR A 103 16.22 -10.31 6.28
C THR A 103 15.26 -9.14 6.15
N ALA A 104 15.45 -8.27 5.16
CA ALA A 104 14.68 -7.05 4.96
C ALA A 104 14.25 -6.90 3.50
N LEU A 105 13.08 -6.30 3.29
CA LEU A 105 12.56 -5.93 1.97
C LEU A 105 13.53 -5.02 1.20
N LYS A 106 14.34 -4.20 1.89
CA LYS A 106 15.38 -3.37 1.28
C LYS A 106 16.42 -4.20 0.55
N ASP A 107 16.95 -5.23 1.21
CA ASP A 107 17.97 -6.11 0.62
C ASP A 107 17.38 -6.93 -0.53
N PHE A 108 16.14 -7.39 -0.36
CA PHE A 108 15.39 -8.06 -1.42
C PHE A 108 15.25 -7.16 -2.66
N TYR A 109 14.88 -5.90 -2.46
CA TYR A 109 14.73 -4.96 -3.56
C TYR A 109 16.04 -4.73 -4.31
N THR A 110 17.13 -4.44 -3.61
CA THR A 110 18.45 -4.21 -4.25
C THR A 110 18.92 -5.43 -5.03
N ASN A 111 18.74 -6.64 -4.48
CA ASN A 111 19.26 -7.86 -5.08
C ASN A 111 18.38 -8.45 -6.18
N HIS A 112 17.04 -8.35 -6.07
CA HIS A 112 16.12 -9.06 -6.97
C HIS A 112 15.22 -8.15 -7.83
N ILE A 113 15.06 -6.86 -7.46
CA ILE A 113 14.13 -5.95 -8.12
C ILE A 113 14.86 -4.85 -8.89
N GLU A 114 15.89 -4.25 -8.29
CA GLU A 114 16.45 -2.98 -8.77
C GLU A 114 16.91 -3.03 -10.23
N ASN A 115 17.58 -4.12 -10.63
CA ASN A 115 18.09 -4.31 -11.99
C ASN A 115 17.23 -5.27 -12.82
N ASN A 116 16.07 -5.68 -12.31
CA ASN A 116 15.22 -6.65 -12.97
C ASN A 116 14.29 -5.98 -13.98
N THR A 117 14.46 -6.31 -15.25
CA THR A 117 13.71 -5.71 -16.36
C THR A 117 12.22 -6.04 -16.34
N HIS A 118 11.81 -7.17 -15.74
CA HIS A 118 10.41 -7.53 -15.57
C HIS A 118 9.66 -6.56 -14.65
N TYR A 119 10.35 -5.87 -13.73
CA TYR A 119 9.75 -4.82 -12.90
C TYR A 119 9.65 -3.47 -13.61
N THR A 120 10.33 -3.32 -14.76
CA THR A 120 10.29 -2.10 -15.58
C THR A 120 9.19 -2.20 -16.64
N ASN A 121 9.00 -3.40 -17.22
CA ASN A 121 8.05 -3.64 -18.30
C ASN A 121 7.01 -4.68 -17.87
N CYS A 122 5.74 -4.29 -17.79
CA CYS A 122 4.64 -5.24 -17.62
C CYS A 122 4.36 -5.96 -18.95
N THR A 123 4.05 -7.25 -18.91
CA THR A 123 4.16 -8.22 -20.02
C THR A 123 3.09 -8.12 -21.11
N ASN A 124 2.25 -7.10 -21.10
CA ASN A 124 1.27 -6.88 -22.16
C ASN A 124 1.91 -6.09 -23.32
N GLY A 125 2.89 -6.70 -23.99
CA GLY A 125 3.27 -6.48 -25.40
C GLY A 125 3.77 -5.10 -25.86
N ASP A 126 3.26 -3.99 -25.35
CA ASP A 126 3.48 -2.64 -25.88
C ASP A 126 3.27 -1.63 -24.76
N ASN A 127 4.33 -0.97 -24.24
CA ASN A 127 4.37 0.34 -23.54
C ASN A 127 3.21 0.77 -22.59
N GLY A 128 2.28 -0.12 -22.24
CA GLY A 128 0.88 0.25 -22.02
C GLY A 128 0.54 0.29 -20.54
N CYS A 129 1.06 -0.65 -19.79
CA CYS A 129 0.82 -0.71 -18.35
C CYS A 129 1.57 0.39 -17.57
N SER A 130 2.80 0.76 -17.96
CA SER A 130 3.49 1.92 -17.38
C SER A 130 2.68 3.21 -17.56
N ASN A 131 2.05 3.39 -18.71
CA ASN A 131 1.18 4.54 -18.96
C ASN A 131 -0.10 4.48 -18.11
N LYS A 132 -0.73 3.30 -17.99
CA LYS A 132 -1.93 3.11 -17.17
C LYS A 132 -1.66 3.32 -15.68
N LEU A 133 -0.60 2.69 -15.14
CA LEU A 133 -0.13 2.88 -13.77
C LEU A 133 0.21 4.34 -13.49
N LYS A 134 0.87 5.01 -14.44
CA LYS A 134 1.24 6.42 -14.29
C LYS A 134 0.02 7.34 -14.30
N GLY A 135 -0.92 7.09 -15.22
CA GLY A 135 -2.16 7.86 -15.34
C GLY A 135 -3.04 7.73 -14.10
N LYS A 136 -3.16 6.50 -13.57
CA LYS A 136 -4.07 6.19 -12.46
C LYS A 136 -3.44 6.42 -11.09
N MET A 137 -2.23 5.94 -10.90
CA MET A 137 -1.57 5.84 -9.58
C MET A 137 -0.24 6.59 -9.49
N ARG A 138 0.22 7.23 -10.57
CA ARG A 138 1.50 7.97 -10.62
C ARG A 138 2.72 7.10 -10.32
N TYR A 139 2.64 5.81 -10.60
CA TYR A 139 3.79 4.89 -10.66
C TYR A 139 4.21 4.69 -12.11
N ASN A 140 5.49 4.82 -12.42
CA ASN A 140 5.98 4.58 -13.77
C ASN A 140 6.10 3.08 -14.08
N ASN A 141 6.31 2.25 -13.07
CA ASN A 141 6.47 0.80 -13.19
C ASN A 141 6.34 0.11 -11.82
N PHE A 142 6.41 -1.22 -11.79
CA PHE A 142 6.31 -2.02 -10.57
C PHE A 142 7.48 -1.79 -9.61
N LYS A 143 8.68 -1.54 -10.12
CA LYS A 143 9.84 -1.19 -9.28
C LYS A 143 9.52 0.03 -8.41
N GLU A 144 8.89 1.05 -8.98
CA GLU A 144 8.50 2.25 -8.23
C GLU A 144 7.41 1.99 -7.18
N ILE A 145 6.49 1.05 -7.43
CA ILE A 145 5.49 0.61 -6.44
C ILE A 145 6.21 0.08 -5.19
N ILE A 146 7.11 -0.89 -5.37
CA ILE A 146 7.82 -1.49 -4.23
C ILE A 146 8.71 -0.46 -3.53
N PHE A 147 9.42 0.38 -4.31
CA PHE A 147 10.31 1.41 -3.77
C PHE A 147 9.57 2.42 -2.87
N LYS A 148 8.42 2.94 -3.32
CA LYS A 148 7.65 3.93 -2.55
C LYS A 148 6.97 3.35 -1.32
N ASN A 149 6.78 2.03 -1.27
CA ASN A 149 6.18 1.32 -0.14
C ASN A 149 7.24 0.56 0.70
N MET A 150 8.52 0.94 0.63
CA MET A 150 9.60 0.33 1.42
C MET A 150 9.43 0.51 2.93
N ASP A 151 8.66 1.50 3.37
CA ASP A 151 8.37 1.79 4.76
C ASP A 151 7.55 0.69 5.47
N PHE A 152 6.92 -0.22 4.71
CA PHE A 152 6.36 -1.47 5.22
C PHE A 152 7.39 -2.34 5.96
N SER A 153 8.68 -2.22 5.62
CA SER A 153 9.77 -2.91 6.31
C SER A 153 9.91 -2.49 7.78
N ASN A 154 9.35 -1.34 8.16
CA ASN A 154 9.41 -0.82 9.53
C ASN A 154 8.27 -1.36 10.41
N ILE A 155 7.29 -2.07 9.84
CA ILE A 155 6.24 -2.72 10.61
C ILE A 155 6.87 -3.94 11.30
N ASP A 156 6.62 -4.09 12.60
CA ASP A 156 7.12 -5.26 13.34
C ASP A 156 6.62 -6.53 12.68
N ILE A 157 7.51 -7.51 12.58
CA ILE A 157 7.20 -8.74 11.85
C ILE A 157 6.05 -9.54 12.47
N LYS A 158 5.91 -9.48 13.80
CA LYS A 158 4.77 -10.11 14.48
C LYS A 158 3.48 -9.40 14.14
N ASP A 159 3.52 -8.12 13.80
CA ASP A 159 2.35 -7.34 13.40
C ASP A 159 2.01 -7.59 11.93
N ILE A 160 3.01 -7.66 11.03
CA ILE A 160 2.83 -8.14 9.64
C ILE A 160 2.17 -9.52 9.63
N SER A 161 2.62 -10.46 10.47
CA SER A 161 2.02 -11.80 10.57
C SER A 161 0.53 -11.74 10.95
N LYS A 162 0.17 -10.91 11.93
CA LYS A 162 -1.23 -10.74 12.36
C LYS A 162 -2.09 -10.09 11.27
N PHE A 163 -1.57 -9.05 10.60
CA PHE A 163 -2.27 -8.42 9.48
C PHE A 163 -2.49 -9.41 8.33
N TYR A 164 -1.47 -10.19 7.98
CA TYR A 164 -1.58 -11.20 6.93
C TYR A 164 -2.55 -12.33 7.30
N GLU A 165 -2.57 -12.78 8.56
CA GLU A 165 -3.57 -13.73 9.04
C GLU A 165 -5.00 -13.17 8.98
N ALA A 166 -5.20 -11.91 9.37
CA ALA A 166 -6.49 -11.24 9.25
C ALA A 166 -6.94 -11.11 7.78
N PHE A 167 -6.02 -10.73 6.88
CA PHE A 167 -6.26 -10.71 5.44
C PHE A 167 -6.70 -12.07 4.90
N LYS A 168 -6.02 -13.16 5.29
CA LYS A 168 -6.39 -14.52 4.87
C LYS A 168 -7.77 -14.94 5.34
N LEU A 169 -8.13 -14.61 6.58
CA LEU A 169 -9.47 -14.88 7.12
C LEU A 169 -10.53 -14.10 6.34
N LEU A 170 -10.26 -12.84 6.02
CA LEU A 170 -11.17 -12.02 5.22
C LEU A 170 -11.34 -12.56 3.79
N CYS A 171 -10.27 -13.05 3.16
CA CYS A 171 -10.39 -13.76 1.89
C CYS A 171 -11.28 -15.00 2.00
N LYS A 172 -11.06 -15.82 3.03
CA LYS A 172 -11.86 -17.03 3.24
C LYS A 172 -13.35 -16.72 3.40
N MET A 173 -13.69 -15.61 4.06
CA MET A 173 -15.07 -15.14 4.16
C MET A 173 -15.64 -14.80 2.78
N HIS A 174 -14.91 -14.07 1.94
CA HIS A 174 -15.33 -13.79 0.55
C HIS A 174 -15.49 -15.05 -0.29
N ASP A 175 -14.57 -16.02 -0.17
CA ASP A 175 -14.63 -17.28 -0.91
C ASP A 175 -15.87 -18.10 -0.52
N GLU A 176 -16.12 -18.26 0.77
CA GLU A 176 -17.29 -18.99 1.26
C GLU A 176 -18.60 -18.27 0.93
N LEU A 177 -18.61 -16.93 0.92
CA LEU A 177 -19.78 -16.14 0.53
C LEU A 177 -20.12 -16.36 -0.94
N ASN A 178 -19.13 -16.27 -1.83
CA ASN A 178 -19.32 -16.45 -3.27
C ASN A 178 -19.72 -17.88 -3.65
N ASP A 179 -19.24 -18.86 -2.89
CA ASP A 179 -19.67 -20.25 -3.00
C ASP A 179 -21.10 -20.50 -2.47
N GLY A 180 -21.73 -19.50 -1.84
CA GLY A 180 -23.04 -19.63 -1.19
C GLY A 180 -23.02 -20.52 0.06
N LYS A 181 -21.86 -20.65 0.71
CA LYS A 181 -21.60 -21.56 1.83
C LYS A 181 -21.34 -20.83 3.16
N LEU A 182 -21.26 -19.50 3.17
CA LEU A 182 -20.96 -18.75 4.38
C LEU A 182 -22.18 -18.64 5.29
N GLU A 183 -22.31 -19.60 6.20
CA GLU A 183 -23.29 -19.55 7.29
C GLU A 183 -22.86 -18.58 8.40
N CYS A 184 -23.82 -18.01 9.11
CA CYS A 184 -23.57 -17.05 10.19
C CYS A 184 -22.60 -17.56 11.26
N THR A 185 -22.67 -18.86 11.60
CA THR A 185 -21.74 -19.47 12.58
C THR A 185 -20.28 -19.38 12.10
N ASN A 186 -20.02 -19.67 10.82
CA ASN A 186 -18.69 -19.61 10.23
C ASN A 186 -18.24 -18.15 10.11
N TYR A 187 -19.14 -17.26 9.67
CA TYR A 187 -18.90 -15.82 9.64
C TYR A 187 -18.44 -15.30 11.01
N LEU A 188 -19.19 -15.60 12.07
CA LEU A 188 -18.88 -15.15 13.43
C LEU A 188 -17.56 -15.74 13.93
N GLU A 189 -17.23 -16.98 13.58
CA GLU A 189 -15.94 -17.59 13.91
C GLU A 189 -14.78 -16.81 13.27
N TYR A 190 -14.86 -16.51 11.97
CA TYR A 190 -13.84 -15.74 11.26
C TYR A 190 -13.76 -14.30 11.76
N ALA A 191 -14.90 -13.63 11.92
CA ALA A 191 -15.01 -12.26 12.42
C ALA A 191 -14.38 -12.12 13.82
N ASN A 192 -14.66 -13.05 14.74
CA ASN A 192 -14.05 -13.06 16.06
C ASN A 192 -12.53 -13.27 16.01
N LYS A 193 -12.04 -14.13 15.12
CA LYS A 193 -10.58 -14.31 14.90
C LYS A 193 -9.94 -13.04 14.38
N ILE A 194 -10.55 -12.37 13.39
CA ILE A 194 -10.07 -11.10 12.84
C ILE A 194 -10.02 -10.02 13.94
N VAL A 195 -11.12 -9.83 14.68
CA VAL A 195 -11.20 -8.86 15.79
C VAL A 195 -10.16 -9.18 16.88
N GLY A 196 -9.93 -10.46 17.18
CA GLY A 196 -8.87 -10.92 18.07
C GLY A 196 -7.48 -10.46 17.62
N LYS A 197 -7.14 -10.60 16.35
CA LYS A 197 -5.87 -10.12 15.79
C LYS A 197 -5.71 -8.61 15.94
N PHE A 198 -6.77 -7.84 15.71
CA PHE A 198 -6.75 -6.38 15.90
C PHE A 198 -6.62 -5.97 17.38
N LYS A 199 -7.18 -6.74 18.32
CA LYS A 199 -6.96 -6.53 19.76
C LYS A 199 -5.50 -6.78 20.14
N GLU A 200 -4.91 -7.89 19.69
CA GLU A 200 -3.49 -8.20 19.90
C GLU A 200 -2.57 -7.12 19.30
N LEU A 201 -2.88 -6.64 18.10
CA LEU A 201 -2.18 -5.51 17.46
C LEU A 201 -2.27 -4.22 18.30
N ASN A 202 -3.34 -4.06 19.08
CA ASN A 202 -3.52 -2.93 19.98
C ASN A 202 -2.84 -3.08 21.34
N GLU A 203 -2.54 -4.29 21.77
CA GLU A 203 -1.78 -4.57 22.99
C GLU A 203 -0.28 -4.49 22.75
N ASN A 204 0.17 -4.83 21.54
CA ASN A 204 1.55 -4.63 21.12
C ASN A 204 1.79 -3.13 20.90
N SER A 205 2.34 -2.48 21.93
CA SER A 205 2.83 -1.11 21.88
C SER A 205 4.15 -1.05 21.10
N SER A 206 4.16 -1.45 19.83
CA SER A 206 5.32 -1.15 18.97
C SER A 206 5.48 0.37 18.96
N ALA A 207 6.67 0.84 19.33
CA ALA A 207 6.96 2.26 19.61
C ALA A 207 6.77 3.17 18.39
N THR A 208 6.45 2.62 17.22
CA THR A 208 6.37 3.36 15.97
C THR A 208 5.23 2.82 15.09
N ARG A 209 3.98 3.17 15.43
CA ARG A 209 2.88 3.09 14.45
C ARG A 209 3.14 4.12 13.35
N ASN A 210 3.84 3.68 12.32
CA ASN A 210 4.18 4.53 11.18
C ASN A 210 2.97 4.69 10.24
N THR A 211 3.18 5.45 9.16
CA THR A 211 2.16 5.68 8.14
C THR A 211 1.69 4.38 7.50
N SER A 212 2.60 3.48 7.13
CA SER A 212 2.27 2.21 6.48
C SER A 212 1.49 1.26 7.38
N TYR A 213 1.82 1.17 8.68
CA TYR A 213 1.03 0.45 9.68
C TYR A 213 -0.40 0.96 9.71
N SER A 214 -0.57 2.28 9.74
CA SER A 214 -1.89 2.92 9.77
C SER A 214 -2.66 2.69 8.48
N GLN A 215 -1.98 2.66 7.33
CA GLN A 215 -2.56 2.31 6.04
C GLN A 215 -3.06 0.86 6.03
N VAL A 216 -2.22 -0.10 6.42
CA VAL A 216 -2.60 -1.52 6.53
C VAL A 216 -3.82 -1.70 7.42
N TRP A 217 -3.79 -1.09 8.62
CA TRP A 217 -4.90 -1.12 9.55
C TRP A 217 -6.18 -0.56 8.93
N SER A 218 -6.10 0.62 8.31
CA SER A 218 -7.26 1.28 7.71
C SER A 218 -7.84 0.46 6.57
N THR A 219 -7.00 -0.06 5.68
CA THR A 219 -7.43 -0.85 4.51
C THR A 219 -8.16 -2.11 4.95
N LEU A 220 -7.57 -2.90 5.86
CA LEU A 220 -8.21 -4.11 6.38
C LEU A 220 -9.49 -3.79 7.17
N SER A 221 -9.51 -2.69 7.93
CA SER A 221 -10.72 -2.30 8.69
C SER A 221 -11.85 -1.92 7.76
N THR A 222 -11.57 -1.09 6.75
CA THR A 222 -12.55 -0.70 5.73
C THR A 222 -13.05 -1.91 4.96
N ASP A 223 -12.16 -2.84 4.58
CA ASP A 223 -12.58 -4.02 3.85
C ASP A 223 -13.41 -5.00 4.69
N TYR A 224 -13.14 -5.11 5.99
CA TYR A 224 -13.97 -5.87 6.94
C TYR A 224 -15.35 -5.22 7.15
N ASP A 225 -15.39 -3.90 7.34
CA ASP A 225 -16.65 -3.17 7.49
C ASP A 225 -17.51 -3.26 6.22
N ASN A 226 -16.89 -3.13 5.04
CA ASN A 226 -17.57 -3.33 3.76
C ASN A 226 -18.12 -4.77 3.63
N PHE A 227 -17.35 -5.79 4.05
CA PHE A 227 -17.83 -7.17 4.05
C PHE A 227 -19.05 -7.32 4.96
N LYS A 228 -18.98 -6.75 6.17
CA LYS A 228 -20.08 -6.77 7.13
C LYS A 228 -21.35 -6.16 6.55
N ASP A 229 -21.23 -5.08 5.79
CA ASP A 229 -22.36 -4.43 5.14
C ASP A 229 -22.91 -5.26 3.95
N GLU A 230 -22.05 -6.03 3.27
CA GLU A 230 -22.44 -6.93 2.17
C GLU A 230 -23.12 -8.22 2.67
N TYR A 231 -22.73 -8.70 3.85
CA TYR A 231 -23.29 -9.89 4.48
C TYR A 231 -24.68 -9.60 5.09
N ASP A 232 -25.68 -9.45 4.23
CA ASP A 232 -27.09 -9.22 4.59
C ASP A 232 -27.81 -10.53 4.96
N ASP A 233 -27.36 -11.20 6.03
CA ASP A 233 -28.14 -12.28 6.67
C ASP A 233 -28.92 -11.70 7.85
N ILE A 234 -30.24 -11.57 7.67
CA ILE A 234 -31.21 -11.08 8.67
C ILE A 234 -31.07 -11.84 10.02
N ASN A 235 -30.53 -13.06 10.02
CA ASN A 235 -30.41 -13.89 11.22
C ASN A 235 -29.04 -13.79 11.91
N CYS A 236 -28.05 -13.10 11.32
CA CYS A 236 -26.72 -12.98 11.90
C CYS A 236 -26.60 -11.75 12.81
N VAL A 237 -26.98 -11.94 14.07
CA VAL A 237 -26.84 -10.91 15.12
C VAL A 237 -25.45 -10.94 15.76
N ASP A 238 -25.06 -9.83 16.40
CA ASP A 238 -23.83 -9.70 17.20
C ASP A 238 -22.51 -9.81 16.42
N ILE A 239 -22.50 -9.35 15.17
CA ILE A 239 -21.27 -9.21 14.38
C ILE A 239 -20.27 -8.30 15.12
N PRO A 240 -19.08 -8.79 15.50
CA PRO A 240 -18.16 -8.04 16.32
C PRO A 240 -17.53 -6.89 15.51
N SER A 241 -17.44 -5.71 16.11
CA SER A 241 -16.75 -4.56 15.49
C SER A 241 -15.26 -4.58 15.79
N LEU A 242 -14.46 -4.07 14.86
CA LEU A 242 -13.03 -3.88 15.08
C LEU A 242 -12.79 -2.81 16.16
N PRO A 243 -11.76 -2.99 17.03
CA PRO A 243 -11.38 -1.94 17.95
C PRO A 243 -10.82 -0.74 17.17
N SER A 244 -10.92 0.46 17.74
CA SER A 244 -10.23 1.62 17.15
C SER A 244 -8.71 1.47 17.28
N ILE A 245 -7.96 2.02 16.32
CA ILE A 245 -6.50 2.06 16.38
C ILE A 245 -6.06 2.92 17.58
N LYS A 246 -5.32 2.33 18.54
CA LYS A 246 -4.71 3.11 19.63
C LYS A 246 -3.54 3.94 19.08
N THR A 247 -3.56 5.26 19.22
CA THR A 247 -2.38 6.09 18.91
C THR A 247 -1.51 6.24 20.14
N THR A 248 -0.26 5.80 20.06
CA THR A 248 0.74 6.13 21.10
C THR A 248 1.06 7.61 20.97
N GLN A 249 0.48 8.46 21.82
CA GLN A 249 0.95 9.84 21.94
C GLN A 249 2.37 9.79 22.50
N HIS A 250 3.39 9.98 21.64
CA HIS A 250 4.64 10.53 22.13
C HIS A 250 4.33 11.93 22.64
N HIS A 251 4.20 12.06 23.96
CA HIS A 251 4.23 13.34 24.65
C HIS A 251 5.59 13.96 24.35
N ILE A 252 5.68 14.73 23.26
CA ILE A 252 6.74 15.72 23.09
C ILE A 252 6.46 16.72 24.19
N GLN A 253 7.14 16.50 25.32
CA GLN A 253 7.25 17.46 26.39
C GLN A 253 8.04 18.64 25.82
N SER A 254 7.34 19.53 25.13
CA SER A 254 7.82 20.89 24.93
C SER A 254 7.80 21.50 26.32
N SER A 255 8.97 21.53 26.94
CA SER A 255 9.24 22.30 28.14
C SER A 255 8.98 23.78 27.81
N GLU A 256 7.79 24.25 28.17
CA GLU A 256 7.57 25.67 28.46
C GLU A 256 7.66 25.83 29.97
N ASP A 257 8.79 26.37 30.42
CA ASP A 257 8.84 27.12 31.67
C ASP A 257 7.80 28.23 31.58
N HIS A 258 6.83 28.24 32.49
CA HIS A 258 6.65 29.32 33.47
C HIS A 258 5.33 29.19 34.26
N SER A 259 5.51 29.20 35.59
CA SER A 259 4.65 29.74 36.66
C SER A 259 3.28 29.12 36.98
N GLU A 260 3.27 28.40 38.11
CA GLU A 260 2.39 28.53 39.28
C GLU A 260 1.00 29.19 39.14
N HIS A 261 -0.07 28.42 39.41
CA HIS A 261 -0.94 28.61 40.59
C HIS A 261 -1.87 27.39 40.77
N GLY A 262 -2.08 26.94 42.02
CA GLY A 262 -2.63 25.62 42.35
C GLY A 262 -4.15 25.50 42.59
N SER A 263 -4.52 24.27 43.00
CA SER A 263 -5.66 23.86 43.86
C SER A 263 -6.52 22.69 43.31
N VAL A 264 -6.31 21.51 43.93
CA VAL A 264 -7.26 20.51 44.46
C VAL A 264 -8.75 20.56 44.01
N HIS A 265 -9.27 19.51 43.38
CA HIS A 265 -10.18 18.46 43.93
C HIS A 265 -10.80 17.63 42.77
N GLY A 266 -10.95 16.32 42.96
CA GLY A 266 -11.38 15.39 41.90
C GLY A 266 -12.88 15.34 41.61
N SER A 267 -13.25 14.72 40.49
CA SER A 267 -14.47 13.93 40.32
C SER A 267 -14.44 13.19 38.97
N VAL A 268 -14.74 11.90 39.02
CA VAL A 268 -15.22 11.11 37.89
C VAL A 268 -16.51 11.75 37.37
N GLN A 269 -16.61 12.00 36.07
CA GLN A 269 -17.86 11.82 35.31
C GLN A 269 -17.63 11.91 33.80
N ASN A 270 -18.37 11.04 33.12
CA ASN A 270 -18.46 10.80 31.69
C ASN A 270 -18.52 12.07 30.82
N SER A 271 -17.86 12.02 29.68
CA SER A 271 -18.28 12.79 28.50
C SER A 271 -18.07 11.98 27.22
N ASP A 272 -19.08 11.18 26.88
CA ASP A 272 -19.54 11.19 25.49
C ASP A 272 -19.90 12.64 25.13
N VAL A 273 -19.65 13.01 23.88
CA VAL A 273 -19.74 14.39 23.32
C VAL A 273 -18.47 15.24 23.54
N THR A 274 -17.32 14.81 23.01
CA THR A 274 -16.24 15.73 22.55
C THR A 274 -15.41 15.16 21.38
N SER A 275 -15.54 13.88 20.99
CA SER A 275 -14.72 13.31 19.89
C SER A 275 -15.05 13.88 18.50
N SER A 276 -16.33 14.24 18.26
CA SER A 276 -16.77 14.79 16.97
C SER A 276 -16.21 16.18 16.68
N SER A 277 -16.05 17.04 17.70
CA SER A 277 -15.47 18.37 17.53
C SER A 277 -13.97 18.30 17.22
N LEU A 278 -13.26 17.32 17.81
CA LEU A 278 -11.82 17.11 17.57
C LEU A 278 -11.52 16.58 16.16
N SER A 279 -12.40 15.74 15.61
CA SER A 279 -12.34 15.23 14.23
C SER A 279 -12.57 16.33 13.19
N MET A 280 -13.56 17.20 13.43
CA MET A 280 -13.84 18.34 12.55
C MET A 280 -12.71 19.36 12.55
N VAL A 281 -12.14 19.66 13.73
CA VAL A 281 -11.00 20.57 13.86
C VAL A 281 -9.76 20.02 13.17
N LYS A 282 -9.46 18.71 13.27
CA LYS A 282 -8.35 18.09 12.52
C LYS A 282 -8.55 18.10 11.00
N LYS A 283 -9.78 17.88 10.51
CA LYS A 283 -10.09 18.00 9.07
C LYS A 283 -9.94 19.44 8.58
N LEU A 284 -10.35 20.43 9.36
CA LEU A 284 -10.16 21.86 9.06
C LEU A 284 -8.69 22.28 9.04
N ILE A 285 -7.89 21.82 10.02
CA ILE A 285 -6.44 22.09 10.07
C ILE A 285 -5.72 21.45 8.88
N LEU A 286 -6.06 20.21 8.52
CA LEU A 286 -5.48 19.54 7.35
C LEU A 286 -5.86 20.25 6.05
N ALA A 287 -7.12 20.66 5.91
CA ALA A 287 -7.58 21.44 4.74
C ALA A 287 -6.83 22.78 4.62
N LEU A 288 -6.71 23.54 5.72
CA LEU A 288 -5.99 24.81 5.75
C LEU A 288 -4.50 24.65 5.40
N SER A 289 -3.85 23.58 5.90
CA SER A 289 -2.46 23.28 5.56
C SER A 289 -2.25 22.99 4.06
N ILE A 290 -3.21 22.34 3.41
CA ILE A 290 -3.16 22.05 1.96
C ILE A 290 -3.29 23.35 1.16
N PHE A 291 -4.18 24.27 1.57
CA PHE A 291 -4.31 25.58 0.91
C PHE A 291 -3.03 26.43 1.04
N SER A 292 -2.34 26.40 2.19
CA SER A 292 -1.05 27.07 2.35
C SER A 292 0.03 26.49 1.43
N ALA A 293 0.11 25.18 1.26
CA ALA A 293 1.07 24.56 0.36
C ALA A 293 0.79 24.88 -1.13
N ILE A 294 -0.49 24.85 -1.53
CA ILE A 294 -0.90 25.16 -2.91
C ILE A 294 -0.55 26.60 -3.29
N THR A 295 -0.78 27.56 -2.40
CA THR A 295 -0.47 28.98 -2.67
C THR A 295 1.04 29.24 -2.84
N ILE A 296 1.89 28.57 -2.05
CA ILE A 296 3.36 28.65 -2.18
C ILE A 296 3.82 28.07 -3.53
N ILE A 297 3.33 26.90 -3.92
CA ILE A 297 3.70 26.25 -5.18
C ILE A 297 3.22 27.07 -6.38
N LEU A 298 2.00 27.61 -6.33
CA LEU A 298 1.45 28.46 -7.39
C LEU A 298 2.26 29.76 -7.55
N GLY A 299 2.72 30.35 -6.44
CA GLY A 299 3.61 31.51 -6.46
C GLY A 299 4.96 31.24 -7.12
N ILE A 300 5.57 30.07 -6.84
CA ILE A 300 6.83 29.66 -7.47
C ILE A 300 6.65 29.42 -8.98
N PHE A 301 5.58 28.72 -9.37
CA PHE A 301 5.26 28.47 -10.79
C PHE A 301 4.94 29.75 -11.55
N TYR A 302 4.20 30.68 -10.95
CA TYR A 302 3.87 31.96 -11.55
C TYR A 302 5.12 32.80 -11.79
N LYS A 303 6.03 32.87 -10.81
CA LYS A 303 7.31 33.59 -10.93
C LYS A 303 8.21 32.99 -12.00
N GLY A 304 8.32 31.66 -12.07
CA GLY A 304 9.08 30.97 -13.11
C GLY A 304 8.53 31.19 -14.51
N SER A 305 7.20 31.12 -14.67
CA SER A 305 6.52 31.36 -15.95
C SER A 305 6.69 32.80 -16.45
N LEU A 306 6.56 33.78 -15.56
CA LEU A 306 6.75 35.20 -15.88
C LEU A 306 8.21 35.49 -16.31
N PHE A 307 9.18 34.84 -15.67
CA PHE A 307 10.60 34.96 -16.04
C PHE A 307 10.88 34.42 -17.45
N VAL A 308 10.31 33.27 -17.80
CA VAL A 308 10.46 32.68 -19.15
C VAL A 308 9.83 33.56 -20.22
N LEU A 309 8.63 34.11 -19.96
CA LEU A 309 7.96 35.03 -20.89
C LEU A 309 8.78 36.31 -21.12
N ARG A 310 9.33 36.90 -20.04
CA ARG A 310 10.19 38.09 -20.14
C ARG A 310 11.45 37.82 -20.96
N LYS A 311 12.08 36.66 -20.78
CA LYS A 311 13.27 36.25 -21.55
C LYS A 311 12.96 36.05 -23.03
N ARG A 312 11.78 35.51 -23.37
CA ARG A 312 11.32 35.37 -24.77
C ARG A 312 11.08 36.73 -25.43
N ALA A 313 10.42 37.66 -24.73
CA ALA A 313 10.16 39.01 -25.23
C ALA A 313 11.45 39.78 -25.50
N GLN A 314 12.43 39.74 -24.58
CA GLN A 314 13.75 40.36 -24.80
C GLN A 314 14.48 39.76 -26.01
N LYS A 315 14.44 38.43 -26.18
CA LYS A 315 15.09 37.76 -27.32
C LYS A 315 14.45 38.13 -28.66
N GLN A 316 13.12 38.31 -28.71
CA GLN A 316 12.43 38.80 -29.90
C GLN A 316 12.82 40.25 -30.22
N HIS A 317 12.84 41.14 -29.22
CA HIS A 317 13.22 42.54 -29.41
C HIS A 317 14.65 42.70 -29.95
N VAL A 318 15.61 41.91 -29.45
CA VAL A 318 17.00 41.91 -29.97
C VAL A 318 17.06 41.41 -31.42
N ARG A 319 16.30 40.36 -31.78
CA ARG A 319 16.23 39.86 -33.16
C ARG A 319 15.67 40.90 -34.12
N GLU A 320 14.63 41.62 -33.73
CA GLU A 320 14.04 42.70 -34.55
C GLU A 320 15.01 43.87 -34.73
N LYS A 321 15.72 44.29 -33.67
CA LYS A 321 16.78 45.30 -33.80
C LYS A 321 17.87 44.89 -34.78
N LEU A 322 18.31 43.62 -34.73
CA LEU A 322 19.36 43.10 -35.60
C LEU A 322 18.91 43.03 -37.07
N LYS A 323 17.64 42.68 -37.33
CA LYS A 323 17.03 42.74 -38.67
C LYS A 323 16.97 44.17 -39.21
N ASN A 324 16.60 45.14 -38.37
CA ASN A 324 16.51 46.55 -38.78
C ASN A 324 17.89 47.15 -39.09
N ILE A 325 18.93 46.80 -38.33
CA ILE A 325 20.31 47.19 -38.64
C ILE A 325 20.75 46.58 -39.96
N LYS A 326 20.51 45.28 -40.18
CA LYS A 326 20.84 44.60 -41.44
C LYS A 326 20.14 45.25 -42.65
N LYS A 327 18.89 45.66 -42.52
CA LYS A 327 18.16 46.39 -43.57
C LYS A 327 18.80 47.75 -43.90
N ARG A 328 19.33 48.46 -42.90
CA ARG A 328 20.01 49.76 -43.11
C ARG A 328 21.41 49.65 -43.69
N MET A 329 22.07 48.50 -43.59
CA MET A 329 23.39 48.26 -44.19
C MET A 329 23.30 47.81 -45.66
N ASN A 330 22.17 47.25 -46.06
CA ASN A 330 21.91 46.76 -47.41
C ASN A 330 21.29 47.84 -48.34
N HIS A 331 21.19 49.07 -47.83
CA HIS A 331 20.65 50.23 -48.54
C HIS A 331 21.67 51.36 -48.44
#